data_AF-A0A839H8M9-F1
#
_entry.id   AF-A0A839H8M9-F1
#
_cell.length_a   1.000
_cell.length_b   1.000
_cell.length_c   1.000
_cell.angle_alpha   90.00
_cell.angle_beta   90.00
_cell.angle_gamma   90.00
#
_symmetry.space_group_name_H-M   'P 1'
#
loop_
_entity.id
_entity.type
_entity.pdbx_description
1 polymer ?
#
loop_
_entity_poly.entity_id
_entity_poly.type
_entity_poly.pdbx_seq_one_letter_code
_entity_poly.pdbx_strand_id
1 'polypeptide(L)'
;MSQLNQFDLMPTTLADLAADSVGRMAEHTALETHLLTLEEQYQQLGRSCANAMAYAELELQIARVLVNLERGEKAWSLGRAAFEQFMAVQAFESAVDCCDVLFRANQPDSLCALGQGIWLAVTYPIDPELAIELLTHVIEETPDDADGAAVAATTALFLADMRATDNDRENLLFFTSRLLGTVAYRHSHITTQAAFDHWRDQLELREPQHFLGRLRNIIDVLVQDDWWFDRTALQAQLPLN
;
A
#
# COMPACT_ATOMS: atom_id res chain seq x y z
N MET A 1 52.48 1.63 40.76
CA MET A 1 51.81 2.94 40.73
C MET A 1 51.08 3.02 39.39
N SER A 2 49.83 2.53 39.38
CA SER A 2 48.59 3.33 39.39
C SER A 2 48.30 3.94 38.00
N GLN A 3 47.45 3.27 37.23
CA GLN A 3 46.00 3.53 37.09
C GLN A 3 45.72 4.76 36.22
N LEU A 4 45.19 4.51 35.03
CA LEU A 4 44.39 5.45 34.25
C LEU A 4 43.14 4.71 33.78
N ASN A 5 42.01 5.14 34.31
CA ASN A 5 40.65 4.79 33.90
C ASN A 5 40.48 5.00 32.39
N GLN A 6 39.88 4.03 31.71
CA GLN A 6 39.28 4.27 30.40
C GLN A 6 37.95 3.52 30.29
N PHE A 7 36.90 4.31 30.55
CA PHE A 7 35.56 4.30 29.94
C PHE A 7 34.71 3.02 29.97
N ASP A 8 33.65 3.14 30.76
CA ASP A 8 32.34 2.47 30.69
C ASP A 8 31.99 1.89 29.31
N LEU A 9 31.95 0.56 29.24
CA LEU A 9 31.15 -0.17 28.27
C LEU A 9 29.69 -0.19 28.74
N MET A 10 28.94 0.81 28.31
CA MET A 10 27.48 0.85 28.07
C MET A 10 26.60 -0.17 28.84
N PRO A 11 25.87 0.25 29.89
CA PRO A 11 24.70 -0.46 30.41
C PRO A 11 23.42 -0.20 29.58
N THR A 12 23.52 0.49 28.43
CA THR A 12 22.40 1.12 27.72
C THR A 12 21.51 0.17 26.91
N THR A 13 21.90 -1.09 26.71
CA THR A 13 21.17 -2.03 25.83
C THR A 13 19.97 -2.71 26.49
N LEU A 14 20.00 -2.99 27.80
CA LEU A 14 18.91 -3.72 28.46
C LEU A 14 17.70 -2.83 28.79
N ALA A 15 17.93 -1.57 29.14
CA ALA A 15 16.87 -0.62 29.42
C ALA A 15 16.11 -0.22 28.14
N ASP A 16 16.82 -0.10 27.02
CA ASP A 16 16.25 0.27 25.73
C ASP A 16 15.41 -0.89 25.14
N LEU A 17 15.90 -2.14 25.24
CA LEU A 17 15.14 -3.33 24.86
C LEU A 17 13.89 -3.54 25.73
N ALA A 18 13.95 -3.19 27.02
CA ALA A 18 12.79 -3.27 27.92
C ALA A 18 11.78 -2.15 27.66
N ALA A 19 12.23 -0.95 27.31
CA ALA A 19 11.36 0.15 26.90
C ALA A 19 10.64 -0.17 25.57
N ASP A 20 11.39 -0.70 24.60
CA ASP A 20 10.86 -1.14 23.31
C ASP A 20 9.86 -2.30 23.45
N SER A 21 10.15 -3.28 24.32
CA SER A 21 9.22 -4.38 24.58
C SER A 21 7.93 -3.91 25.27
N VAL A 22 8.03 -2.98 26.23
CA VAL A 22 6.85 -2.38 26.88
C VAL A 22 6.03 -1.56 25.88
N GLY A 23 6.68 -0.82 24.98
CA GLY A 23 6.03 -0.10 23.89
C GLY A 23 5.23 -1.02 22.98
N ARG A 24 5.85 -2.09 22.48
CA ARG A 24 5.19 -3.11 21.64
C ARG A 24 4.03 -3.81 22.34
N MET A 25 4.17 -4.10 23.63
CA MET A 25 3.08 -4.70 24.42
C MET A 25 1.88 -3.76 24.58
N ALA A 26 2.14 -2.47 24.80
CA ALA A 26 1.09 -1.46 24.91
C ALA A 26 0.33 -1.29 23.59
N GLU A 27 1.06 -1.24 22.46
CA GLU A 27 0.48 -1.17 21.12
C GLU A 27 -0.39 -2.40 20.81
N HIS A 28 0.14 -3.60 21.03
CA HIS A 28 -0.62 -4.83 20.84
C HIS A 28 -1.90 -4.85 21.70
N THR A 29 -1.83 -4.39 22.95
CA THR A 29 -3.01 -4.31 23.84
C THR A 29 -4.06 -3.31 23.33
N ALA A 30 -3.61 -2.17 22.79
CA ALA A 30 -4.50 -1.18 22.20
C ALA A 30 -5.21 -1.74 20.95
N LEU A 31 -4.49 -2.46 20.09
CA LEU A 31 -5.06 -3.13 18.92
C LEU A 31 -6.10 -4.19 19.31
N GLU A 32 -5.83 -5.01 20.33
CA GLU A 32 -6.81 -6.00 20.81
C GLU A 32 -8.08 -5.34 21.38
N THR A 33 -7.91 -4.25 22.14
CA THR A 33 -9.05 -3.48 22.67
C THR A 33 -9.90 -2.89 21.55
N HIS A 34 -9.23 -2.36 20.53
CA HIS A 34 -9.90 -1.83 19.36
C HIS A 34 -10.62 -2.92 18.56
N LEU A 35 -9.98 -4.08 18.36
CA LEU A 35 -10.60 -5.24 17.69
C LEU A 35 -11.88 -5.67 18.41
N LEU A 36 -11.84 -5.81 19.74
CA LEU A 36 -13.01 -6.17 20.54
C LEU A 36 -14.15 -5.16 20.34
N THR A 37 -13.82 -3.86 20.32
CA THR A 37 -14.81 -2.79 20.10
C THR A 37 -15.49 -2.92 18.74
N LEU A 38 -14.72 -3.19 17.68
CA LEU A 38 -15.25 -3.37 16.33
C LEU A 38 -16.08 -4.65 16.21
N GLU A 39 -15.66 -5.75 16.83
CA GLU A 39 -16.41 -7.01 16.86
C GLU A 39 -17.75 -6.85 17.61
N GLU A 40 -17.78 -6.09 18.71
CA GLU A 40 -19.03 -5.77 19.41
C GLU A 40 -19.98 -4.94 18.52
N GLN A 41 -19.46 -3.94 17.82
CA GLN A 41 -20.23 -3.16 16.85
C GLN A 41 -20.80 -4.07 15.74
N TYR A 42 -20.02 -5.04 15.27
CA TYR A 42 -20.43 -5.97 14.22
C TYR A 42 -21.59 -6.85 14.69
N GLN A 43 -21.52 -7.35 15.93
CA GLN A 43 -22.61 -8.11 16.53
C GLN A 43 -23.87 -7.25 16.75
N GLN A 44 -23.71 -5.96 17.04
CA GLN A 44 -24.84 -5.03 17.18
C GLN A 44 -25.54 -4.76 15.84
N LEU A 45 -24.78 -4.62 14.74
CA LEU A 45 -25.34 -4.53 13.37
C LEU A 45 -26.22 -5.75 13.03
N GLY A 46 -25.81 -6.94 13.49
CA GLY A 46 -26.60 -8.18 13.42
C GLY A 46 -28.02 -8.09 13.98
N ARG A 47 -28.21 -7.22 14.96
CA ARG A 47 -29.48 -7.07 15.67
C ARG A 47 -30.36 -5.96 15.09
N SER A 48 -29.78 -5.04 14.34
CA SER A 48 -30.46 -3.84 13.82
C SER A 48 -30.91 -3.94 12.35
N CYS A 49 -30.70 -5.09 11.70
CA CYS A 49 -30.97 -5.29 10.27
C CYS A 49 -30.29 -4.23 9.37
N ALA A 50 -29.03 -3.91 9.68
CA ALA A 50 -28.24 -2.95 8.91
C ALA A 50 -28.03 -3.42 7.44
N ASN A 51 -27.74 -2.47 6.54
CA ASN A 51 -27.51 -2.77 5.14
C ASN A 51 -26.13 -3.43 4.92
N ALA A 52 -25.95 -4.11 3.79
CA ALA A 52 -24.71 -4.83 3.46
C ALA A 52 -23.45 -3.94 3.43
N MET A 53 -23.61 -2.64 3.16
CA MET A 53 -22.51 -1.68 3.15
C MET A 53 -21.95 -1.41 4.54
N ALA A 54 -22.81 -1.22 5.54
CA ALA A 54 -22.37 -1.03 6.92
C ALA A 54 -21.58 -2.25 7.44
N TYR A 55 -21.94 -3.45 6.98
CA TYR A 55 -21.17 -4.66 7.24
C TYR A 55 -19.80 -4.61 6.57
N ALA A 56 -19.73 -4.36 5.27
CA ALA A 56 -18.47 -4.32 4.52
C ALA A 56 -17.48 -3.29 5.08
N GLU A 57 -17.97 -2.11 5.46
CA GLU A 57 -17.15 -1.06 6.12
C GLU A 57 -16.54 -1.54 7.43
N LEU A 58 -17.31 -2.25 8.24
CA LEU A 58 -16.84 -2.76 9.51
C LEU A 58 -15.93 -3.98 9.35
N GLU A 59 -16.20 -4.84 8.36
CA GLU A 59 -15.33 -5.96 8.00
C GLU A 59 -13.95 -5.47 7.54
N LEU A 60 -13.91 -4.42 6.72
CA LEU A 60 -12.66 -3.78 6.31
C LEU A 60 -11.89 -3.21 7.52
N GLN A 61 -12.57 -2.49 8.42
CA GLN A 61 -11.94 -1.97 9.64
C GLN A 61 -11.38 -3.11 10.52
N ILE A 62 -12.15 -4.17 10.75
CA ILE A 62 -11.70 -5.35 11.49
C ILE A 62 -10.49 -5.98 10.80
N ALA A 63 -10.54 -6.15 9.48
CA ALA A 63 -9.47 -6.75 8.71
C ALA A 63 -8.15 -5.97 8.81
N ARG A 64 -8.19 -4.62 8.78
CA ARG A 64 -7.00 -3.78 9.02
C ARG A 64 -6.35 -4.05 10.38
N VAL A 65 -7.17 -4.10 11.43
CA VAL A 65 -6.67 -4.37 12.78
C VAL A 65 -6.09 -5.78 12.87
N LEU A 66 -6.74 -6.76 12.23
CA LEU A 66 -6.24 -8.14 12.20
C LEU A 66 -4.90 -8.27 11.46
N VAL A 67 -4.69 -7.55 10.35
CA VAL A 67 -3.38 -7.49 9.69
C VAL A 67 -2.31 -6.96 10.64
N ASN A 68 -2.60 -5.87 11.36
CA ASN A 68 -1.66 -5.29 12.34
C ASN A 68 -1.42 -6.21 13.55
N LEU A 69 -2.32 -7.16 13.82
CA LEU A 69 -2.17 -8.22 14.82
C LEU A 69 -1.57 -9.52 14.24
N GLU A 70 -1.09 -9.50 12.99
CA GLU A 70 -0.52 -10.65 12.29
C GLU A 70 -1.51 -11.83 12.11
N ARG A 71 -2.82 -11.54 12.08
CA ARG A 71 -3.92 -12.51 11.92
C ARG A 71 -4.41 -12.59 10.47
N GLY A 72 -3.47 -12.88 9.57
CA GLY A 72 -3.67 -12.84 8.12
C GLY A 72 -4.85 -13.64 7.59
N GLU A 73 -5.06 -14.88 8.05
CA GLU A 73 -6.14 -15.75 7.55
C GLU A 73 -7.55 -15.18 7.80
N LYS A 74 -7.79 -14.64 9.01
CA LYS A 74 -9.06 -14.00 9.36
C LYS A 74 -9.20 -12.66 8.66
N ALA A 75 -8.13 -11.87 8.58
CA ALA A 75 -8.11 -10.61 7.84
C ALA A 75 -8.46 -10.82 6.37
N TRP A 76 -7.89 -11.85 5.75
CA TRP A 76 -8.13 -12.22 4.35
C TRP A 76 -9.60 -12.53 4.10
N SER A 77 -10.19 -13.38 4.94
CA SER A 77 -11.59 -13.78 4.80
C SER A 77 -12.53 -12.58 4.86
N LEU A 78 -12.32 -11.67 5.82
CA LEU A 78 -13.12 -10.46 5.98
C LEU A 78 -12.87 -9.44 4.87
N GLY A 79 -11.61 -9.18 4.52
CA GLY A 79 -11.24 -8.25 3.46
C GLY A 79 -11.78 -8.67 2.10
N ARG A 80 -11.78 -9.98 1.80
CA ARG A 80 -12.30 -10.50 0.53
C ARG A 80 -13.82 -10.36 0.44
N ALA A 81 -14.54 -10.64 1.53
CA ALA A 81 -15.98 -10.45 1.61
C ALA A 81 -16.36 -8.96 1.44
N ALA A 82 -15.67 -8.06 2.15
CA ALA A 82 -15.87 -6.62 2.04
C ALA A 82 -15.59 -6.11 0.62
N PHE A 83 -14.50 -6.57 -0.01
CA PHE A 83 -14.14 -6.21 -1.39
C PHE A 83 -15.29 -6.51 -2.37
N GLU A 84 -15.89 -7.70 -2.27
CA GLU A 84 -16.99 -8.09 -3.16
C GLU A 84 -18.20 -7.16 -3.02
N GLN A 85 -18.53 -6.77 -1.80
CA GLN A 85 -19.62 -5.82 -1.54
C GLN A 85 -19.31 -4.44 -2.13
N PHE A 86 -18.09 -3.93 -1.91
CA PHE A 86 -17.69 -2.63 -2.46
C PHE A 86 -17.66 -2.62 -3.98
N MET A 87 -17.17 -3.70 -4.61
CA MET A 87 -17.20 -3.83 -6.06
C MET A 87 -18.64 -3.88 -6.61
N ALA A 88 -19.57 -4.55 -5.93
CA ALA A 88 -20.96 -4.64 -6.35
C ALA A 88 -21.66 -3.27 -6.41
N VAL A 89 -21.29 -2.33 -5.53
CA VAL A 89 -21.82 -0.96 -5.52
C VAL A 89 -20.87 0.07 -6.13
N GLN A 90 -19.75 -0.36 -6.73
CA GLN A 90 -18.71 0.50 -7.30
C GLN A 90 -18.09 1.51 -6.31
N ALA A 91 -17.98 1.14 -5.03
CA ALA A 91 -17.23 1.88 -4.02
C ALA A 91 -15.72 1.60 -4.17
N PHE A 92 -15.14 2.05 -5.28
CA PHE A 92 -13.80 1.65 -5.71
C PHE A 92 -12.69 2.01 -4.72
N GLU A 93 -12.78 3.14 -4.02
CA GLU A 93 -11.77 3.52 -3.03
C GLU A 93 -11.71 2.51 -1.87
N SER A 94 -12.86 2.13 -1.32
CA SER A 94 -12.94 1.08 -0.30
C SER A 94 -12.51 -0.29 -0.83
N ALA A 95 -12.80 -0.61 -2.10
CA ALA A 95 -12.32 -1.84 -2.71
C ALA A 95 -10.78 -1.87 -2.88
N VAL A 96 -10.16 -0.73 -3.22
CA VAL A 96 -8.70 -0.59 -3.30
C VAL A 96 -8.07 -0.73 -1.92
N ASP A 97 -8.70 -0.19 -0.89
CA ASP A 97 -8.25 -0.33 0.49
C ASP A 97 -8.36 -1.80 0.96
N CYS A 98 -9.42 -2.52 0.59
CA CYS A 98 -9.47 -3.97 0.78
C CYS A 98 -8.27 -4.67 0.12
N CYS A 99 -7.86 -4.27 -1.09
CA CYS A 99 -6.70 -4.85 -1.76
C CYS A 99 -5.39 -4.63 -0.99
N ASP A 100 -5.19 -3.46 -0.39
CA ASP A 100 -4.03 -3.20 0.50
C ASP A 100 -4.04 -4.17 1.69
N VAL A 101 -5.19 -4.27 2.37
CA VAL A 101 -5.35 -5.17 3.52
C VAL A 101 -5.12 -6.64 3.12
N LEU A 102 -5.62 -7.06 1.97
CA LEU A 102 -5.43 -8.42 1.44
C LEU A 102 -3.97 -8.69 1.07
N PHE A 103 -3.26 -7.72 0.50
CA PHE A 103 -1.83 -7.83 0.26
C PHE A 103 -1.08 -8.03 1.59
N ARG A 104 -1.34 -7.17 2.57
CA ARG A 104 -0.68 -7.20 3.89
C ARG A 104 -1.07 -8.40 4.75
N ALA A 105 -2.17 -9.09 4.43
CA ALA A 105 -2.56 -10.34 5.09
C ALA A 105 -1.60 -11.52 4.77
N ASN A 106 -0.69 -11.37 3.81
CA ASN A 106 0.36 -12.34 3.47
C ASN A 106 -0.18 -13.77 3.23
N GLN A 107 -1.24 -13.87 2.45
CA GLN A 107 -1.84 -15.12 1.99
C GLN A 107 -1.34 -15.47 0.57
N PRO A 108 -1.56 -16.70 0.07
CA PRO A 108 -1.05 -17.12 -1.24
C PRO A 108 -1.38 -16.16 -2.40
N ASP A 109 -2.56 -15.54 -2.37
CA ASP A 109 -3.04 -14.65 -3.44
C ASP A 109 -2.82 -13.16 -3.11
N SER A 110 -2.02 -12.81 -2.11
CA SER A 110 -1.75 -11.42 -1.70
C SER A 110 -1.15 -10.57 -2.82
N LEU A 111 -0.25 -11.13 -3.64
CA LEU A 111 0.29 -10.43 -4.81
C LEU A 111 -0.78 -10.18 -5.88
N CYS A 112 -1.69 -11.14 -6.08
CA CYS A 112 -2.84 -10.95 -6.96
C CYS A 112 -3.69 -9.78 -6.45
N ALA A 113 -4.02 -9.76 -5.15
CA ALA A 113 -4.78 -8.68 -4.52
C ALA A 113 -4.15 -7.29 -4.75
N LEU A 114 -2.83 -7.18 -4.61
CA LEU A 114 -2.08 -5.95 -4.89
C LEU A 114 -2.28 -5.50 -6.34
N GLY A 115 -2.15 -6.42 -7.30
CA GLY A 115 -2.39 -6.13 -8.71
C GLY A 115 -3.81 -5.65 -9.01
N GLN A 116 -4.83 -6.26 -8.40
CA GLN A 116 -6.22 -5.79 -8.51
C GLN A 116 -6.36 -4.34 -8.02
N GLY A 117 -5.78 -4.05 -6.84
CA GLY A 117 -5.82 -2.74 -6.21
C GLY A 117 -5.15 -1.67 -7.05
N ILE A 118 -3.95 -1.93 -7.56
CA ILE A 118 -3.21 -0.98 -8.42
C ILE A 118 -3.98 -0.73 -9.72
N TRP A 119 -4.58 -1.77 -10.32
CA TRP A 119 -5.39 -1.59 -11.52
C TRP A 119 -6.54 -0.61 -11.27
N LEU A 120 -7.29 -0.81 -10.18
CA LEU A 120 -8.38 0.08 -9.79
C LEU A 120 -7.88 1.48 -9.45
N ALA A 121 -6.79 1.59 -8.68
CA ALA A 121 -6.17 2.85 -8.28
C ALA A 121 -5.73 3.69 -9.47
N VAL A 122 -5.17 3.09 -10.52
CA VAL A 122 -4.76 3.82 -11.73
C VAL A 122 -5.95 4.16 -12.62
N THR A 123 -6.95 3.27 -12.69
CA THR A 123 -8.09 3.40 -13.61
C THR A 123 -9.14 4.41 -13.14
N TYR A 124 -9.40 4.46 -11.83
CA TYR A 124 -10.40 5.34 -11.21
C TYR A 124 -9.76 6.46 -10.40
N PRO A 125 -10.47 7.57 -10.13
CA PRO A 125 -9.95 8.70 -9.36
C PRO A 125 -9.92 8.37 -7.87
N ILE A 126 -9.05 7.44 -7.48
CA ILE A 126 -8.79 7.05 -6.09
C ILE A 126 -7.86 8.08 -5.45
N ASP A 127 -8.05 8.29 -4.14
CA ASP A 127 -7.14 9.07 -3.30
C ASP A 127 -5.67 8.77 -3.65
N PRO A 128 -4.86 9.79 -4.00
CA PRO A 128 -3.46 9.59 -4.35
C PRO A 128 -2.66 8.94 -3.22
N GLU A 129 -2.96 9.18 -1.94
CA GLU A 129 -2.23 8.56 -0.82
C GLU A 129 -2.35 7.04 -0.86
N LEU A 130 -3.58 6.54 -1.00
CA LEU A 130 -3.84 5.10 -1.11
C LEU A 130 -3.22 4.49 -2.37
N ALA A 131 -3.27 5.20 -3.50
CA ALA A 131 -2.65 4.73 -4.74
C ALA A 131 -1.11 4.66 -4.62
N ILE A 132 -0.49 5.64 -3.96
CA ILE A 132 0.95 5.70 -3.70
C ILE A 132 1.37 4.60 -2.73
N GLU A 133 0.57 4.31 -1.70
CA GLU A 133 0.81 3.20 -0.76
C GLU A 133 0.93 1.86 -1.51
N LEU A 134 -0.05 1.53 -2.36
CA LEU A 134 0.00 0.30 -3.16
C LEU A 134 1.21 0.22 -4.10
N LEU A 135 1.58 1.34 -4.73
CA LEU A 135 2.76 1.39 -5.58
C LEU A 135 4.07 1.27 -4.79
N THR A 136 4.06 1.68 -3.52
CA THR A 136 5.20 1.53 -2.61
C THR A 136 5.46 0.05 -2.30
N HIS A 137 4.41 -0.76 -2.10
CA HIS A 137 4.57 -2.21 -1.97
C HIS A 137 5.29 -2.83 -3.17
N VAL A 138 4.96 -2.39 -4.40
CA VAL A 138 5.68 -2.86 -5.61
C VAL A 138 7.14 -2.46 -5.58
N ILE A 139 7.47 -1.25 -5.12
CA ILE A 139 8.85 -0.76 -5.03
C ILE A 139 9.65 -1.56 -4.00
N GLU A 140 9.03 -1.92 -2.88
CA GLU A 140 9.67 -2.66 -1.79
C GLU A 140 9.90 -4.13 -2.15
N GLU A 141 8.94 -4.77 -2.81
CA GLU A 141 9.02 -6.18 -3.23
C GLU A 141 9.84 -6.40 -4.51
N THR A 142 10.21 -5.33 -5.22
CA THR A 142 10.99 -5.43 -6.47
C THR A 142 12.49 -5.39 -6.18
N PRO A 143 13.30 -6.33 -6.75
CA PRO A 143 14.76 -6.27 -6.68
C PRO A 143 15.34 -4.94 -7.17
N ASP A 144 16.44 -4.50 -6.54
CA ASP A 144 17.04 -3.18 -6.80
C ASP A 144 17.35 -2.93 -8.28
N ASP A 145 17.83 -3.95 -9.01
CA ASP A 145 18.25 -3.88 -10.41
C ASP A 145 17.11 -4.06 -11.42
N ALA A 146 15.88 -4.30 -10.94
CA ALA A 146 14.72 -4.47 -11.80
C ALA A 146 13.98 -3.14 -12.03
N ASP A 147 13.55 -2.92 -13.27
CA ASP A 147 12.89 -1.67 -13.66
C ASP A 147 11.49 -1.48 -13.04
N GLY A 148 10.91 -2.54 -12.46
CA GLY A 148 9.55 -2.51 -11.89
C GLY A 148 9.39 -1.42 -10.83
N ALA A 149 10.38 -1.27 -9.95
CA ALA A 149 10.40 -0.22 -8.94
C ALA A 149 10.44 1.18 -9.56
N ALA A 150 11.18 1.37 -10.65
CA ALA A 150 11.29 2.65 -11.33
C ALA A 150 9.97 3.06 -12.00
N VAL A 151 9.28 2.09 -12.61
CA VAL A 151 7.95 2.27 -13.20
C VAL A 151 6.92 2.59 -12.12
N ALA A 152 6.90 1.87 -11.00
CA ALA A 152 5.99 2.09 -9.89
C ALA A 152 6.21 3.47 -9.24
N ALA A 153 7.46 3.86 -8.95
CA ALA A 153 7.79 5.15 -8.35
C ALA A 153 7.43 6.33 -9.27
N THR A 154 7.67 6.19 -10.59
CA THR A 154 7.28 7.19 -11.58
C THR A 154 5.77 7.32 -11.65
N THR A 155 5.04 6.19 -11.60
CA THR A 155 3.57 6.19 -11.56
C THR A 155 3.06 6.89 -10.31
N ALA A 156 3.66 6.63 -9.14
CA ALA A 156 3.27 7.26 -7.88
C ALA A 156 3.42 8.78 -7.95
N LEU A 157 4.55 9.27 -8.48
CA LEU A 157 4.79 10.70 -8.72
C LEU A 157 3.77 11.29 -9.70
N PHE A 158 3.47 10.59 -10.79
CA PHE A 158 2.46 11.03 -11.77
C PHE A 158 1.06 11.14 -11.16
N LEU A 159 0.62 10.15 -10.36
CA LEU A 159 -0.68 10.19 -9.71
C LEU A 159 -0.77 11.30 -8.66
N ALA A 160 0.30 11.53 -7.89
CA ALA A 160 0.38 12.66 -6.97
C ALA A 160 0.20 13.99 -7.71
N ASP A 161 0.93 14.20 -8.82
CA ASP A 161 0.87 15.43 -9.62
C ASP A 161 -0.52 15.69 -10.20
N MET A 162 -1.19 14.62 -10.65
CA MET A 162 -2.50 14.66 -11.31
C MET A 162 -3.69 14.78 -10.36
N ARG A 163 -3.61 14.19 -9.16
CA ARG A 163 -4.79 14.01 -8.28
C ARG A 163 -4.70 14.74 -6.95
N ALA A 164 -3.51 15.04 -6.46
CA ALA A 164 -3.38 15.68 -5.16
C ALA A 164 -3.93 17.12 -5.19
N THR A 165 -4.62 17.49 -4.11
CA THR A 165 -5.22 18.82 -3.93
C THR A 165 -4.30 19.73 -3.11
N ASP A 166 -4.51 21.05 -3.16
CA ASP A 166 -3.58 22.05 -2.62
C ASP A 166 -3.13 21.84 -1.17
N ASN A 167 -3.95 21.21 -0.31
CA ASN A 167 -3.60 20.97 1.09
C ASN A 167 -2.43 19.98 1.25
N ASP A 168 -2.37 18.94 0.41
CA ASP A 168 -1.41 17.83 0.56
C ASP A 168 -0.50 17.64 -0.67
N ARG A 169 -0.77 18.37 -1.76
CA ARG A 169 -0.04 18.26 -3.03
C ARG A 169 1.47 18.45 -2.89
N GLU A 170 1.90 19.47 -2.15
CA GLU A 170 3.34 19.71 -1.93
C GLU A 170 4.01 18.55 -1.20
N ASN A 171 3.35 18.02 -0.16
CA ASN A 171 3.84 16.91 0.64
C ASN A 171 3.95 15.63 -0.20
N LEU A 172 2.91 15.30 -0.97
CA LEU A 172 2.87 14.10 -1.80
C LEU A 172 3.87 14.16 -2.96
N LEU A 173 3.99 15.31 -3.61
CA LEU A 173 5.01 15.51 -4.65
C LEU A 173 6.42 15.40 -4.09
N PHE A 174 6.68 15.97 -2.91
CA PHE A 174 7.98 15.86 -2.25
C PHE A 174 8.28 14.40 -1.88
N PHE A 175 7.32 13.69 -1.29
CA PHE A 175 7.46 12.28 -0.91
C PHE A 175 7.75 11.40 -2.13
N THR A 176 6.91 11.46 -3.16
CA THR A 176 7.05 10.64 -4.37
C THR A 176 8.30 10.99 -5.19
N SER A 177 8.74 12.25 -5.19
CA SER A 177 10.02 12.65 -5.79
C SER A 177 11.20 12.02 -5.06
N ARG A 178 11.16 11.98 -3.72
CA ARG A 178 12.18 11.30 -2.90
C ARG A 178 12.16 9.79 -3.13
N LEU A 179 10.98 9.19 -3.23
CA LEU A 179 10.81 7.77 -3.53
C LEU A 179 11.48 7.42 -4.87
N LEU A 180 11.21 8.19 -5.93
CA LEU A 180 11.85 8.00 -7.24
C LEU A 180 13.37 8.20 -7.19
N GLY A 181 13.85 9.17 -6.41
CA GLY A 181 15.29 9.38 -6.20
C GLY A 181 15.96 8.18 -5.49
N THR A 182 15.31 7.63 -4.46
CA THR A 182 15.79 6.42 -3.76
C THR A 182 15.86 5.23 -4.71
N VAL A 183 14.83 5.04 -5.55
CA VAL A 183 14.82 3.97 -6.55
C VAL A 183 15.94 4.16 -7.58
N ALA A 184 16.15 5.37 -8.09
CA ALA A 184 17.24 5.64 -9.02
C ALA A 184 18.63 5.34 -8.41
N TYR A 185 18.81 5.63 -7.12
CA TYR A 185 20.03 5.29 -6.41
C TYR A 185 20.21 3.77 -6.23
N ARG A 186 19.16 3.04 -5.82
CA ARG A 186 19.19 1.57 -5.67
C ARG A 186 19.45 0.87 -6.99
N HIS A 187 18.77 1.31 -8.06
CA HIS A 187 18.80 0.68 -9.39
C HIS A 187 20.09 0.93 -10.16
N SER A 188 20.64 2.14 -10.11
CA SER A 188 21.75 2.53 -10.98
C SER A 188 22.80 3.45 -10.31
N HIS A 189 22.79 3.55 -8.97
CA HIS A 189 23.69 4.42 -8.19
C HIS A 189 23.70 5.88 -8.66
N ILE A 190 22.53 6.37 -9.08
CA ILE A 190 22.36 7.73 -9.57
C ILE A 190 22.50 8.72 -8.41
N THR A 191 23.45 9.66 -8.54
CA THR A 191 23.77 10.64 -7.50
C THR A 191 23.81 12.09 -8.00
N THR A 192 23.58 12.32 -9.29
CA THR A 192 23.58 13.66 -9.89
C THR A 192 22.34 13.90 -10.74
N GLN A 193 21.92 15.16 -10.87
CA GLN A 193 20.75 15.52 -11.68
C GLN A 193 20.90 15.10 -13.15
N ALA A 194 22.06 15.32 -13.76
CA ALA A 194 22.29 14.95 -15.16
C ALA A 194 22.21 13.42 -15.39
N ALA A 195 22.73 12.62 -14.44
CA ALA A 195 22.60 11.17 -14.50
C ALA A 195 21.15 10.72 -14.28
N PHE A 196 20.40 11.40 -13.40
CA PHE A 196 18.98 11.12 -13.17
C PHE A 196 18.14 11.41 -14.40
N ASP A 197 18.38 12.54 -15.07
CA ASP A 197 17.70 12.88 -16.32
C ASP A 197 17.97 11.84 -17.41
N HIS A 198 19.23 11.41 -17.55
CA HIS A 198 19.59 10.36 -18.50
C HIS A 198 18.97 9.01 -18.15
N TRP A 199 18.96 8.63 -16.88
CA TRP A 199 18.35 7.39 -16.39
C TRP A 199 16.84 7.37 -16.68
N ARG A 200 16.14 8.49 -16.49
CA ARG A 200 14.72 8.62 -16.86
C ARG A 200 14.49 8.51 -18.36
N ASP A 201 15.38 9.06 -19.18
CA ASP A 201 15.30 8.92 -20.65
C ASP A 201 15.52 7.46 -21.07
N GLN A 202 16.55 6.81 -20.55
CA GLN A 202 16.88 5.42 -20.88
C GLN A 202 15.76 4.44 -20.52
N LEU A 203 15.07 4.67 -19.39
CA LEU A 203 13.96 3.84 -18.93
C LEU A 203 12.59 4.30 -19.46
N GLU A 204 12.54 5.32 -20.33
CA GLU A 204 11.31 5.88 -20.90
C GLU A 204 10.30 6.37 -19.83
N LEU A 205 10.79 6.95 -18.73
CA LEU A 205 10.01 7.37 -17.55
C LEU A 205 9.51 8.83 -17.60
N ARG A 206 9.52 9.45 -18.78
CA ARG A 206 9.04 10.85 -18.95
C ARG A 206 7.60 10.92 -19.39
N GLU A 207 7.20 9.99 -20.23
CA GLU A 207 5.93 10.03 -20.94
C GLU A 207 4.95 8.99 -20.33
N PRO A 208 3.78 9.42 -19.83
CA PRO A 208 2.80 8.51 -19.21
C PRO A 208 2.45 7.29 -20.04
N GLN A 209 2.30 7.45 -21.35
CA GLN A 209 1.97 6.35 -22.26
C GLN A 209 3.01 5.22 -22.24
N HIS A 210 4.30 5.52 -21.98
CA HIS A 210 5.35 4.51 -21.92
C HIS A 210 5.33 3.77 -20.58
N PHE A 211 5.46 4.49 -19.46
CA PHE A 211 5.54 3.84 -18.16
C PHE A 211 4.21 3.24 -17.69
N LEU A 212 3.04 3.79 -18.05
CA LEU A 212 1.74 3.18 -17.72
C LEU A 212 1.50 1.89 -18.50
N GLY A 213 1.99 1.81 -19.74
CA GLY A 213 1.97 0.56 -20.50
C GLY A 213 2.82 -0.53 -19.84
N ARG A 214 4.00 -0.16 -19.32
CA ARG A 214 4.86 -1.07 -18.55
C ARG A 214 4.25 -1.45 -17.21
N LEU A 215 3.59 -0.52 -16.52
CA LEU A 215 2.88 -0.80 -15.27
C LEU A 215 1.77 -1.83 -15.49
N ARG A 216 1.03 -1.75 -16.60
CA ARG A 216 0.04 -2.77 -16.97
C ARG A 216 0.66 -4.16 -17.05
N ASN A 217 1.85 -4.29 -17.63
CA ASN A 217 2.54 -5.59 -17.69
C ASN A 217 2.91 -6.10 -16.29
N ILE A 218 3.34 -5.20 -15.39
CA ILE A 218 3.61 -5.56 -13.98
C ILE A 218 2.33 -6.07 -13.31
N ILE A 219 1.21 -5.36 -13.49
CA ILE A 219 -0.09 -5.75 -12.97
C ILE A 219 -0.53 -7.11 -13.52
N ASP A 220 -0.38 -7.35 -14.82
CA ASP A 220 -0.73 -8.63 -15.44
C ASP A 220 0.13 -9.80 -14.89
N VAL A 221 1.39 -9.55 -14.49
CA VAL A 221 2.22 -10.55 -13.81
C VAL A 221 1.78 -10.79 -12.36
N LEU A 222 1.38 -9.74 -11.64
CA LEU A 222 0.88 -9.85 -10.27
C LEU A 222 -0.43 -10.64 -10.20
N VAL A 223 -1.37 -10.34 -11.10
CA VAL A 223 -2.70 -10.96 -11.13
C VAL A 223 -2.73 -12.29 -11.88
N GLN A 224 -1.86 -12.46 -12.89
CA GLN A 224 -1.91 -13.57 -13.83
C GLN A 224 -3.32 -13.70 -14.45
N ASP A 225 -3.89 -14.89 -14.42
CA ASP A 225 -5.24 -15.18 -14.96
C ASP A 225 -6.37 -14.94 -13.94
N ASP A 226 -6.05 -14.59 -12.68
CA ASP A 226 -7.00 -14.60 -11.57
C ASP A 226 -7.67 -13.23 -11.33
N TRP A 227 -8.26 -12.66 -12.39
CA TRP A 227 -8.98 -11.40 -12.32
C TRP A 227 -10.32 -11.54 -11.58
N TRP A 228 -10.53 -10.71 -10.55
CA TRP A 228 -11.74 -10.77 -9.71
C TRP A 228 -12.93 -9.97 -10.26
N PHE A 229 -12.72 -9.22 -11.35
CA PHE A 229 -13.73 -8.40 -12.01
C PHE A 229 -13.44 -8.26 -13.51
N ASP A 230 -14.47 -7.91 -14.28
CA ASP A 230 -14.34 -7.67 -15.71
C ASP A 230 -13.75 -6.27 -15.98
N ARG A 231 -12.44 -6.24 -16.21
CA ARG A 231 -11.69 -5.03 -16.55
C ARG A 231 -12.25 -4.30 -17.77
N THR A 232 -12.66 -5.04 -18.80
CA THR A 232 -13.16 -4.45 -20.05
C THR A 232 -14.50 -3.79 -19.82
N ALA A 233 -15.39 -4.44 -19.06
CA ALA A 233 -16.68 -3.86 -18.68
C ALA A 233 -16.51 -2.59 -17.82
N LEU A 234 -15.55 -2.57 -16.90
CA LEU A 234 -15.24 -1.39 -16.07
C LEU A 234 -14.64 -0.25 -16.91
N GLN A 235 -13.69 -0.54 -17.79
CA GLN A 235 -13.09 0.46 -18.70
C GLN A 235 -14.13 1.08 -19.64
N ALA A 236 -15.09 0.29 -20.13
CA ALA A 236 -16.15 0.79 -21.01
C ALA A 236 -17.10 1.78 -20.33
N GLN A 237 -17.12 1.84 -18.99
CA GLN A 237 -17.92 2.80 -18.21
C GLN A 237 -17.23 4.14 -18.02
N LEU A 238 -15.92 4.22 -18.25
CA LEU A 238 -15.18 5.48 -18.13
C LEU A 238 -15.68 6.47 -19.18
N PRO A 239 -15.76 7.77 -18.84
CA PRO A 239 -16.13 8.79 -19.81
C PRO A 239 -15.16 8.72 -21.00
N LEU A 240 -15.71 8.60 -22.20
CA LEU A 240 -14.94 8.71 -23.43
C LEU A 240 -14.42 10.15 -23.52
N ASN A 241 -13.10 10.30 -23.44
CA ASN A 241 -12.41 11.56 -23.77
C ASN A 241 -12.53 11.88 -25.26
#